data_AF-A0A1F3BLM5-F1
#
_entry.id   AF-A0A1F3BLM5-F1
#
_cell.length_a   1.000
_cell.length_b   1.000
_cell.length_c   1.000
_cell.angle_alpha   90.00
_cell.angle_beta   90.00
_cell.angle_gamma   90.00
#
_symmetry.space_group_name_H-M   'P 1'
#
loop_
_entity.id
_entity.type
_entity.pdbx_description
1 polymer ?
#
loop_
_entity_poly.entity_id
_entity_poly.type
_entity_poly.pdbx_seq_one_letter_code
_entity_poly.pdbx_strand_id
1 'polypeptide(L)'
;MEQRSAPWRIHFFQRHARDDAAQSVPGRDFLERCPVAARIAAVLKAVAEAPPNAFGGGGYWEAMHGTMAGYYEVRVDGRDRRHYRLFCLLEREGARLGLGGPSIVVITGLEKPFRTRLSERDYACVRLLGDEYRLRVPRSVLR
;
A
#
# COMPACT_ATOMS: atom_id res chain seq x y z
N MET A 1 -3.31 -30.30 -11.79
CA MET A 1 -4.37 -29.45 -11.24
C MET A 1 -3.71 -28.25 -10.63
N GLU A 2 -3.67 -27.13 -11.34
CA GLU A 2 -2.99 -25.91 -10.88
C GLU A 2 -3.80 -25.34 -9.71
N GLN A 3 -3.26 -25.44 -8.49
CA GLN A 3 -3.88 -24.82 -7.32
C GLN A 3 -3.81 -23.30 -7.52
N ARG A 4 -4.90 -22.70 -8.02
CA ARG A 4 -5.09 -21.25 -7.94
C ARG A 4 -5.04 -20.90 -6.46
N SER A 5 -3.92 -20.30 -6.04
CA SER A 5 -3.79 -19.74 -4.70
C SER A 5 -4.94 -18.75 -4.48
N ALA A 6 -5.53 -18.74 -3.30
CA ALA A 6 -6.58 -17.77 -2.98
C ALA A 6 -6.08 -16.34 -3.25
N PRO A 7 -6.93 -15.43 -3.77
CA PRO A 7 -6.51 -14.06 -4.03
C PRO A 7 -5.99 -13.42 -2.74
N TRP A 8 -4.99 -12.56 -2.89
CA TRP A 8 -4.48 -11.79 -1.77
C TRP A 8 -5.56 -10.85 -1.27
N ARG A 9 -5.65 -10.69 0.04
CA ARG A 9 -6.57 -9.72 0.64
C ARG A 9 -6.00 -8.31 0.53
N ILE A 10 -6.85 -7.31 0.55
CA ILE A 10 -6.43 -5.91 0.61
C ILE A 10 -6.87 -5.36 1.96
N HIS A 11 -5.94 -4.73 2.68
CA HIS A 11 -6.19 -4.09 3.96
C HIS A 11 -5.64 -2.67 3.95
N PHE A 12 -6.25 -1.80 4.75
CA PHE A 12 -5.73 -0.46 5.00
C PHE A 12 -5.15 -0.39 6.40
N PHE A 13 -3.91 0.06 6.53
CA PHE A 13 -3.33 0.34 7.83
C PHE A 13 -4.17 1.39 8.55
N GLN A 14 -4.59 1.05 9.77
CA GLN A 14 -5.25 1.96 10.68
C GLN A 14 -4.30 2.25 11.84
N ARG A 15 -4.00 3.53 12.07
CA ARG A 15 -3.17 3.94 13.19
C ARG A 15 -3.82 3.54 14.51
N HIS A 16 -3.01 3.08 15.46
CA HIS A 16 -3.54 2.58 16.72
C HIS A 16 -3.87 3.74 17.66
N ALA A 17 -4.92 3.61 18.47
CA ALA A 17 -5.38 4.67 19.40
C ALA A 17 -4.29 5.18 20.38
N ARG A 18 -3.22 4.41 20.58
CA ARG A 18 -2.07 4.80 21.43
C ARG A 18 -1.05 5.70 20.72
N ASP A 19 -1.01 5.67 19.39
CA ASP A 19 -0.10 6.49 18.58
C ASP A 19 -0.83 7.63 17.88
N ASP A 20 -2.13 7.45 17.63
CA ASP A 20 -3.03 8.44 17.05
C ASP A 20 -4.44 8.28 17.62
N ALA A 21 -4.88 9.26 18.41
CA ALA A 21 -6.21 9.26 19.02
C ALA A 21 -7.34 9.32 17.99
N ALA A 22 -7.08 9.86 16.79
CA ALA A 22 -8.04 9.88 15.70
C ALA A 22 -8.13 8.54 14.95
N GLN A 23 -7.19 7.61 15.22
CA GLN A 23 -7.06 6.33 14.53
C GLN A 23 -7.16 6.46 13.01
N SER A 24 -6.44 7.44 12.46
CA SER A 24 -6.47 7.74 11.03
C SER A 24 -6.10 6.52 10.19
N VAL A 25 -6.52 6.53 8.94
CA VAL A 25 -6.32 5.42 7.99
C VAL A 25 -5.63 6.01 6.77
N PRO A 26 -4.32 6.32 6.83
CA PRO A 26 -3.68 7.25 5.91
C PRO A 26 -3.84 6.86 4.43
N GLY A 27 -3.78 5.57 4.13
CA GLY A 27 -4.01 5.06 2.77
C GLY A 27 -5.43 5.31 2.25
N ARG A 28 -6.44 5.13 3.11
CA ARG A 28 -7.85 5.38 2.76
C ARG A 28 -8.11 6.88 2.66
N ASP A 29 -7.63 7.64 3.64
CA ASP A 29 -7.71 9.09 3.72
C ASP A 29 -7.11 9.78 2.49
N PHE A 30 -6.06 9.20 1.92
CA PHE A 30 -5.47 9.63 0.65
C PHE A 30 -6.39 9.30 -0.53
N LEU A 31 -6.87 8.05 -0.63
CA LEU A 31 -7.71 7.62 -1.75
C LEU A 31 -9.04 8.39 -1.82
N GLU A 32 -9.65 8.73 -0.69
CA GLU A 32 -10.89 9.51 -0.64
C GLU A 32 -10.76 10.91 -1.27
N ARG A 33 -9.54 11.46 -1.30
CA ARG A 33 -9.23 12.76 -1.91
C ARG A 33 -8.50 12.65 -3.25
N CYS A 34 -8.12 11.45 -3.67
CA CYS A 34 -7.27 11.22 -4.83
C CYS A 34 -8.10 11.19 -6.12
N PRO A 35 -7.83 12.07 -7.12
CA PRO A 35 -8.60 12.12 -8.36
C PRO A 35 -8.43 10.88 -9.24
N VAL A 36 -7.42 10.04 -8.96
CA VAL A 36 -7.15 8.79 -9.68
C VAL A 36 -7.43 7.54 -8.84
N ALA A 37 -8.17 7.67 -7.73
CA ALA A 37 -8.45 6.59 -6.78
C ALA A 37 -9.02 5.33 -7.45
N ALA A 38 -9.97 5.49 -8.38
CA ALA A 38 -10.58 4.36 -9.09
C ALA A 38 -9.55 3.53 -9.86
N ARG A 39 -8.56 4.19 -10.47
CA ARG A 39 -7.48 3.50 -11.21
C ARG A 39 -6.50 2.83 -10.26
N ILE A 40 -6.16 3.47 -9.14
CA ILE A 40 -5.33 2.85 -8.10
C ILE A 40 -6.02 1.59 -7.55
N ALA A 41 -7.31 1.67 -7.23
CA ALA A 41 -8.09 0.54 -6.73
C ALA A 41 -8.16 -0.61 -7.75
N ALA A 42 -8.31 -0.30 -9.04
CA ALA A 42 -8.27 -1.30 -10.11
C ALA A 42 -6.90 -2.02 -10.17
N VAL A 43 -5.79 -1.29 -10.02
CA VAL A 43 -4.45 -1.89 -9.97
C VAL A 43 -4.30 -2.79 -8.73
N LEU A 44 -4.68 -2.31 -7.54
CA LEU A 44 -4.63 -3.12 -6.32
C LEU A 44 -5.42 -4.42 -6.45
N LYS A 45 -6.63 -4.35 -7.02
CA LYS A 45 -7.47 -5.53 -7.28
C LYS A 45 -6.78 -6.50 -8.23
N ALA A 46 -6.22 -6.01 -9.33
CA ALA A 46 -5.51 -6.86 -10.29
C ALA A 46 -4.28 -7.54 -9.68
N VAL A 47 -3.49 -6.81 -8.87
CA VAL A 47 -2.33 -7.33 -8.13
C VAL A 47 -2.76 -8.36 -7.07
N ALA A 48 -3.92 -8.16 -6.44
CA ALA A 48 -4.46 -9.10 -5.48
C ALA A 48 -4.91 -10.42 -6.12
N GLU A 49 -5.46 -10.35 -7.33
CA GLU A 49 -5.95 -11.52 -8.09
C GLU A 49 -4.82 -12.29 -8.79
N ALA A 50 -3.83 -11.59 -9.34
CA ALA A 50 -2.66 -12.15 -9.99
C ALA A 50 -1.45 -11.94 -9.06
N PRO A 51 -1.06 -12.97 -8.27
CA PRO A 51 -0.18 -12.86 -7.11
C PRO A 51 0.90 -11.77 -7.22
N PRO A 52 1.10 -10.90 -6.20
CA PRO A 52 1.86 -9.66 -6.36
C PRO A 52 3.29 -9.80 -6.90
N ASN A 53 3.91 -10.97 -6.70
CA ASN A 53 5.27 -11.27 -7.16
C ASN A 53 5.33 -11.66 -8.65
N ALA A 54 4.20 -12.05 -9.25
CA ALA A 54 4.06 -12.44 -10.65
C ALA A 54 3.35 -11.38 -11.49
N PHE A 55 2.90 -10.28 -10.88
CA PHE A 55 2.17 -9.23 -11.56
C PHE A 55 3.11 -8.44 -12.50
N GLY A 56 3.01 -8.73 -13.80
CA GLY A 56 3.62 -7.94 -14.88
C GLY A 56 2.89 -6.62 -15.08
N GLY A 57 2.95 -5.73 -14.10
CA GLY A 57 2.05 -4.58 -13.98
C GLY A 57 2.30 -3.39 -14.90
N GLY A 58 3.05 -3.54 -15.99
CA GLY A 58 3.28 -2.46 -16.97
C GLY A 58 3.80 -1.13 -16.40
N GLY A 59 4.48 -1.17 -15.25
CA GLY A 59 4.95 0.01 -14.52
C GLY A 59 3.97 0.63 -13.51
N TYR A 60 2.75 0.07 -13.35
CA TYR A 60 1.76 0.51 -12.35
C TYR A 60 2.00 -0.07 -10.96
N TRP A 61 2.77 -1.16 -10.83
CA TRP A 61 3.11 -1.80 -9.56
C TRP A 61 4.61 -2.08 -9.56
N GLU A 62 5.31 -1.67 -8.51
CA GLU A 62 6.76 -1.84 -8.42
C GLU A 62 7.21 -2.18 -7.02
N ALA A 63 8.14 -3.14 -6.92
CA ALA A 63 8.89 -3.39 -5.70
C ALA A 63 9.91 -2.26 -5.51
N MET A 64 9.91 -1.63 -4.35
CA MET A 64 10.85 -0.57 -4.04
C MET A 64 12.21 -1.15 -3.59
N HIS A 65 13.25 -0.33 -3.73
CA HIS A 65 14.63 -0.69 -3.41
C HIS A 65 15.27 0.29 -2.43
N GLY A 66 16.50 0.00 -2.00
CA GLY A 66 17.25 0.87 -1.08
C GLY A 66 16.59 0.98 0.29
N THR A 67 16.44 2.21 0.81
CA THR A 67 15.82 2.47 2.12
C THR A 67 14.35 2.07 2.18
N MET A 68 13.70 1.95 1.03
CA MET A 68 12.31 1.51 0.90
C MET A 68 12.20 0.01 0.55
N ALA A 69 13.29 -0.75 0.63
CA ALA A 69 13.24 -2.19 0.37
C ALA A 69 12.17 -2.90 1.23
N GLY A 70 11.39 -3.78 0.59
CA GLY A 70 10.25 -4.46 1.20
C GLY A 70 8.93 -3.70 1.12
N TYR A 71 8.94 -2.43 0.71
CA TYR A 71 7.74 -1.73 0.26
C TYR A 71 7.49 -1.97 -1.22
N TYR A 72 6.23 -1.80 -1.58
CA TYR A 72 5.75 -1.80 -2.96
C TYR A 72 4.96 -0.53 -3.19
N GLU A 73 4.86 -0.09 -4.42
CA GLU A 73 4.03 1.06 -4.76
C GLU A 73 3.14 0.83 -5.97
N VAL A 74 1.90 1.30 -5.87
CA VAL A 74 1.07 1.57 -7.03
C VAL A 74 1.43 2.93 -7.60
N ARG A 75 1.65 3.00 -8.91
CA ARG A 75 2.03 4.22 -9.63
C ARG A 75 0.93 4.60 -10.60
N VAL A 76 0.29 5.74 -10.40
CA VAL A 76 -0.71 6.26 -11.35
C VAL A 76 -0.46 7.73 -11.64
N ASP A 77 -0.61 8.13 -12.89
CA ASP A 77 -0.47 9.51 -13.33
C ASP A 77 -1.85 10.14 -13.49
N GLY A 78 -2.01 11.36 -12.98
CA GLY A 78 -3.20 12.18 -13.14
C GLY A 78 -3.14 13.06 -14.38
N ARG A 79 -4.32 13.48 -14.86
CA ARG A 79 -4.45 14.44 -15.97
C ARG A 79 -4.04 15.86 -15.58
N ASP A 80 -3.92 16.11 -14.28
CA ASP A 80 -3.53 17.37 -13.64
C ASP A 80 -2.01 17.57 -13.56
N ARG A 81 -1.23 16.75 -14.29
CA ARG A 81 0.24 16.75 -14.26
C ARG A 81 0.79 16.48 -12.84
N ARG A 82 0.16 15.55 -12.13
CA ARG A 82 0.69 14.97 -10.90
C ARG A 82 0.88 13.46 -11.01
N HIS A 83 1.87 12.97 -10.28
CA HIS A 83 2.08 11.55 -10.07
C HIS A 83 1.55 11.17 -8.70
N TYR A 84 0.73 10.13 -8.66
CA TYR A 84 0.16 9.55 -7.45
C TYR A 84 0.86 8.22 -7.17
N ARG A 85 1.23 8.03 -5.91
CA ARG A 85 1.93 6.83 -5.41
C ARG A 85 1.19 6.31 -4.20
N LEU A 86 0.85 5.03 -4.20
CA LEU A 86 0.24 4.37 -3.05
C LEU A 86 1.19 3.29 -2.53
N PHE A 87 1.70 3.48 -1.32
CA PHE A 87 2.71 2.61 -0.72
C PHE A 87 2.05 1.47 0.05
N CYS A 88 2.56 0.27 -0.20
CA CYS A 88 2.00 -0.98 0.29
C CYS A 88 3.10 -1.88 0.88
N LEU A 89 2.69 -2.78 1.76
CA LEU A 89 3.47 -3.93 2.23
C LEU A 89 2.80 -5.23 1.80
N LEU A 90 3.59 -6.28 1.64
CA LEU A 90 3.10 -7.62 1.35
C LEU A 90 3.30 -8.52 2.56
N GLU A 91 2.22 -9.15 3.01
CA GLU A 91 2.20 -10.08 4.13
C GLU A 91 1.79 -11.46 3.65
N ARG A 92 2.79 -12.28 3.31
CA ARG A 92 2.55 -13.66 2.83
C ARG A 92 1.88 -14.52 3.90
N GLU A 93 2.26 -14.35 5.16
CA GLU A 93 1.76 -15.10 6.31
C GLU A 93 0.69 -14.33 7.08
N GLY A 94 -0.13 -13.52 6.41
CA GLY A 94 -1.08 -12.62 7.06
C GLY A 94 -2.08 -13.30 8.01
N ALA A 95 -2.33 -14.61 7.88
CA ALA A 95 -3.10 -15.36 8.88
C ALA A 95 -2.49 -15.29 10.29
N ARG A 96 -1.17 -15.42 10.42
CA ARG A 96 -0.45 -15.29 11.71
C ARG A 96 -0.47 -13.88 12.27
N LEU A 97 -0.75 -12.90 11.41
CA LEU A 97 -0.78 -11.49 11.74
C LEU A 97 -2.19 -10.95 12.00
N GLY A 98 -3.23 -11.81 11.97
CA GLY A 98 -4.62 -11.40 12.16
C GLY A 98 -5.32 -10.87 10.90
N LEU A 99 -4.67 -10.96 9.72
CA LEU A 99 -5.22 -10.55 8.43
C LEU A 99 -6.05 -11.66 7.76
N GLY A 100 -5.89 -12.90 8.25
CA GLY A 100 -6.65 -14.08 7.84
C GLY A 100 -6.25 -14.67 6.48
N GLY A 101 -5.11 -14.26 5.92
CA GLY A 101 -4.52 -14.84 4.71
C GLY A 101 -3.41 -13.94 4.14
N PRO A 102 -2.76 -14.36 3.04
CA PRO A 102 -1.84 -13.50 2.29
C PRO A 102 -2.51 -12.16 1.95
N SER A 103 -1.80 -11.05 2.19
CA SER A 103 -2.41 -9.72 2.22
C SER A 103 -1.51 -8.64 1.65
N ILE A 104 -2.11 -7.72 0.89
CA ILE A 104 -1.56 -6.42 0.51
C ILE A 104 -2.06 -5.42 1.54
N VAL A 105 -1.15 -4.77 2.26
CA VAL A 105 -1.49 -3.75 3.25
C VAL A 105 -1.11 -2.38 2.73
N VAL A 106 -2.10 -1.53 2.49
CA VAL A 106 -1.91 -0.14 2.10
C VAL A 106 -1.49 0.67 3.33
N ILE A 107 -0.32 1.30 3.27
CA ILE A 107 0.24 2.11 4.36
C ILE A 107 -0.21 3.56 4.24
N THR A 108 0.08 4.20 3.11
CA THR A 108 -0.28 5.59 2.83
C THR A 108 -0.16 5.89 1.34
N GLY A 109 -0.64 7.05 0.92
CA GLY A 109 -0.38 7.58 -0.42
C GLY A 109 0.26 8.95 -0.38
N LEU A 110 1.02 9.25 -1.44
CA LEU A 110 1.62 10.55 -1.68
C LEU A 110 1.39 10.97 -3.13
N GLU A 111 1.44 12.28 -3.35
CA GLU A 111 1.43 12.87 -4.69
C GLU A 111 2.63 13.79 -4.87
N LYS A 112 3.06 13.95 -6.11
CA LYS A 112 4.13 14.88 -6.48
C LYS A 112 3.85 15.53 -7.83
N PRO A 113 4.39 16.73 -8.09
CA PRO A 113 4.36 17.32 -9.42
C PRO A 113 4.99 16.40 -10.49
N PHE A 114 4.55 16.54 -11.73
CA PHE A 114 5.12 15.79 -12.85
C PHE A 114 6.63 15.99 -12.97
N ARG A 115 7.37 14.90 -13.24
CA ARG A 115 8.85 14.89 -13.40
C ARG A 115 9.68 15.34 -12.18
N THR A 116 9.10 15.46 -10.99
CA THR A 116 9.89 15.65 -9.76
C THR A 116 10.15 14.33 -9.05
N ARG A 117 10.89 14.32 -7.93
CA ARG A 117 11.11 13.15 -7.06
C ARG A 117 10.49 13.43 -5.69
N LEU A 118 9.98 12.39 -5.04
CA LEU A 118 9.70 12.46 -3.61
C LEU A 118 11.03 12.59 -2.88
N SER A 119 11.03 13.34 -1.78
CA SER A 119 12.20 13.58 -0.96
C SER A 119 12.48 12.40 -0.02
N GLU A 120 13.70 12.33 0.52
CA GLU A 120 14.02 11.37 1.59
C GLU A 120 13.14 11.54 2.83
N ARG A 121 12.69 12.78 3.10
CA ARG A 121 11.76 13.07 4.19
C ARG A 121 10.39 12.42 3.93
N ASP A 122 9.91 12.46 2.70
CA ASP A 122 8.65 11.81 2.32
C ASP A 122 8.74 10.30 2.55
N TYR A 123 9.82 9.68 2.10
CA TYR A 123 10.06 8.25 2.32
C TYR A 123 10.24 7.91 3.81
N ALA A 124 10.90 8.77 4.59
CA ALA A 124 10.99 8.62 6.03
C ALA A 124 9.60 8.62 6.69
N CYS A 125 8.70 9.52 6.28
CA CYS A 125 7.31 9.54 6.78
C CYS A 125 6.55 8.25 6.43
N VAL A 126 6.71 7.72 5.21
CA VAL A 126 6.12 6.41 4.84
C VAL A 126 6.67 5.29 5.73
N ARG A 127 7.98 5.28 5.98
CA ARG A 127 8.62 4.26 6.82
C ARG A 127 8.15 4.31 8.26
N LEU A 128 7.99 5.50 8.85
CA LEU A 128 7.45 5.64 10.20
C LEU A 128 6.05 5.02 10.35
N LEU A 129 5.18 5.19 9.35
CA LEU A 129 3.86 4.55 9.35
C LEU A 129 3.94 3.04 9.19
N GLY A 130 4.84 2.55 8.33
CA GLY A 130 5.03 1.10 8.18
C GLY A 130 5.72 0.45 9.39
N ASP A 131 6.56 1.19 10.11
CA ASP A 131 7.14 0.75 11.38
C ASP A 131 6.04 0.68 12.46
N GLU A 132 5.19 1.70 12.57
CA GLU A 132 4.01 1.69 13.47
C GLU A 132 3.09 0.50 13.17
N TYR A 133 2.79 0.24 11.89
CA TYR A 133 2.03 -0.93 11.45
C TYR A 133 2.65 -2.24 11.95
N ARG A 134 3.98 -2.35 11.93
CA ARG A 134 4.71 -3.57 12.34
C ARG A 134 4.79 -3.78 13.84
N LEU A 135 4.49 -2.79 14.68
CA LEU A 135 4.63 -2.88 16.14
C LEU A 135 3.66 -3.87 16.81
N ARG A 136 2.59 -4.28 16.14
CA ARG A 136 1.47 -4.98 16.79
C ARG A 136 1.08 -6.27 16.08
N VAL A 137 0.65 -7.25 16.88
CA VAL A 137 -0.04 -8.46 16.45
C VAL A 137 -1.23 -8.67 17.38
N PRO A 138 -2.49 -8.74 16.89
CA PRO A 138 -2.89 -8.60 15.48
C PRO A 138 -2.55 -7.21 14.91
N ARG A 139 -2.38 -7.15 13.58
CA ARG A 139 -2.15 -5.89 12.87
C ARG A 139 -3.37 -4.99 12.98
N SER A 140 -3.13 -3.70 13.18
CA SER A 140 -4.20 -2.68 13.22
C SER A 140 -4.58 -2.29 11.79
N VAL A 141 -5.68 -2.84 11.28
CA VAL A 141 -6.12 -2.64 9.90
C VAL A 141 -7.63 -2.51 9.77
N LEU A 142 -8.06 -1.79 8.75
CA LEU A 142 -9.42 -1.90 8.19
C LEU A 142 -9.45 -2.90 7.03
N ARG A 143 -10.59 -3.56 6.88
CA ARG A 143 -10.90 -4.48 5.79
C ARG A 143 -11.65 -3.79 4.66
#